data_AF-A0A7I4Y596-F1
#
_entry.id   AF-A0A7I4Y596-F1
#
_cell.length_a   1.000
_cell.length_b   1.000
_cell.length_c   1.000
_cell.angle_alpha   90.00
_cell.angle_beta   90.00
_cell.angle_gamma   90.00
#
_symmetry.space_group_name_H-M   'P 1'
#
loop_
_entity.id
_entity.type
_entity.pdbx_description
1 polymer ?
#
loop_
_entity_poly.entity_id
_entity_poly.type
_entity_poly.pdbx_seq_one_letter_code
_entity_poly.pdbx_strand_id
1 'polypeptide(L)'
;MRLILFTLLLVVAVNGGFLSKIKDVFSGQGSIGQKLKNATIIGGQKIKNATINGFTKRVEEKILKTLRLTPELLKSLQERLKKWRPIKNDKVEEAGDSIEEINENSHVGEDLYQADMILTVEQAEEIVEGIEEQVDGVSRTKRQAFKDHRYPRMTWSEGVNYYFHDSASKEVRSAFIKGAKLWEKDTCINFAENSLATDRIMVFPQQGCWSFVGKVGGEQNLSLGAGCDSVATAAHEIGHALGLLHTMSRYDRDDYITLNTVNIKADWLKQFNKETPKTNDNYGMTYDYGSIMHYGGTR
;
A
#
# COMPACT_ATOMS: atom_id res chain seq x y z
N MET A 1 -45.89 -53.65 18.42
CA MET A 1 -44.99 -54.13 19.49
C MET A 1 -44.05 -52.98 19.88
N ARG A 2 -44.25 -52.45 21.11
CA ARG A 2 -43.34 -51.70 22.00
C ARG A 2 -42.75 -50.34 21.51
N LEU A 3 -43.25 -49.21 22.03
CA LEU A 3 -42.78 -48.40 23.21
C LEU A 3 -41.64 -47.42 22.82
N ILE A 4 -41.85 -46.11 22.62
CA ILE A 4 -42.07 -44.96 23.55
C ILE A 4 -40.74 -44.28 24.07
N LEU A 5 -40.73 -42.92 24.09
CA LEU A 5 -39.87 -41.92 24.83
C LEU A 5 -38.38 -41.83 24.44
N PHE A 6 -37.63 -40.71 24.49
CA PHE A 6 -37.76 -39.24 24.45
C PHE A 6 -36.30 -38.68 24.45
N THR A 7 -36.13 -37.40 24.06
CA THR A 7 -35.07 -36.42 24.45
C THR A 7 -33.59 -36.49 23.97
N LEU A 8 -33.20 -35.38 23.28
CA LEU A 8 -32.06 -34.45 23.49
C LEU A 8 -30.69 -34.54 22.73
N LEU A 9 -30.47 -33.46 21.94
CA LEU A 9 -29.28 -32.58 21.75
C LEU A 9 -28.06 -32.93 20.84
N LEU A 10 -27.90 -32.05 19.83
CA LEU A 10 -26.69 -31.34 19.31
C LEU A 10 -25.53 -32.12 18.66
N VAL A 11 -25.22 -31.85 17.36
CA VAL A 11 -24.13 -30.96 16.85
C VAL A 11 -24.10 -30.99 15.31
N VAL A 12 -23.72 -29.85 14.72
CA VAL A 12 -23.84 -29.36 13.33
C VAL A 12 -22.84 -29.96 12.32
N ALA A 13 -23.23 -29.89 11.04
CA ALA A 13 -22.59 -30.33 9.81
C ALA A 13 -21.19 -29.78 9.46
N VAL A 14 -20.46 -30.51 8.60
CA VAL A 14 -19.47 -29.95 7.65
C VAL A 14 -19.55 -30.72 6.33
N ASN A 15 -19.89 -30.03 5.23
CA ASN A 15 -19.78 -30.51 3.85
C ASN A 15 -18.63 -29.75 3.17
N GLY A 16 -17.56 -30.46 2.80
CA GLY A 16 -16.43 -29.91 2.03
C GLY A 16 -16.46 -30.43 0.60
N GLY A 17 -16.87 -29.58 -0.35
CA GLY A 17 -16.89 -29.87 -1.78
C GLY A 17 -16.95 -28.59 -2.60
N PHE A 18 -15.83 -27.90 -2.75
CA PHE A 18 -15.71 -26.72 -3.62
C PHE A 18 -14.27 -26.51 -4.12
N LEU A 19 -13.73 -27.49 -4.86
CA LEU A 19 -12.36 -27.42 -5.41
C LEU A 19 -12.27 -27.61 -6.94
N SER A 20 -13.40 -27.66 -7.67
CA SER A 20 -13.37 -27.99 -9.11
C SER A 20 -13.76 -26.86 -10.08
N LYS A 21 -14.03 -25.63 -9.63
CA LYS A 21 -14.46 -24.51 -10.50
C LYS A 21 -13.44 -23.36 -10.67
N ILE A 22 -12.15 -23.60 -10.41
CA ILE A 22 -11.09 -22.56 -10.37
C ILE A 22 -10.30 -22.45 -11.69
N LYS A 23 -10.66 -23.17 -12.77
CA LYS A 23 -9.80 -23.24 -13.97
C LYS A 23 -10.08 -22.18 -15.05
N ASP A 24 -11.27 -21.57 -15.09
CA ASP A 24 -11.74 -20.87 -16.31
C ASP A 24 -11.72 -19.34 -16.27
N VAL A 25 -11.11 -18.70 -15.26
CA VAL A 25 -11.13 -17.22 -15.12
C VAL A 25 -9.76 -16.56 -15.33
N PHE A 26 -8.67 -17.34 -15.40
CA PHE A 26 -7.30 -16.83 -15.57
C PHE A 26 -6.75 -16.98 -17.00
N SER A 27 -7.60 -17.30 -17.98
CA SER A 27 -7.24 -17.40 -19.40
C SER A 27 -7.67 -16.17 -20.23
N GLY A 28 -8.05 -15.07 -19.60
CA GLY A 28 -8.33 -13.81 -20.29
C GLY A 28 -7.04 -13.10 -20.72
N GLN A 29 -6.83 -12.93 -22.03
CA GLN A 29 -5.73 -12.14 -22.58
C GLN A 29 -5.77 -10.70 -22.03
N GLY A 30 -4.72 -10.28 -21.29
CA GLY A 30 -4.45 -8.85 -21.06
C GLY A 30 -4.28 -8.32 -19.62
N SER A 31 -4.45 -9.13 -18.56
CA SER A 31 -4.35 -8.62 -17.17
C SER A 31 -2.90 -8.36 -16.71
N ILE A 32 -2.72 -7.39 -15.80
CA ILE A 32 -1.43 -7.02 -15.19
C ILE A 32 -0.76 -8.22 -14.50
N GLY A 33 -1.51 -9.21 -14.01
CA GLY A 33 -0.94 -10.46 -13.52
C GLY A 33 -0.18 -11.29 -14.57
N GLN A 34 -0.41 -11.07 -15.87
CA GLN A 34 0.43 -11.57 -16.96
C GLN A 34 1.53 -10.57 -17.38
N LYS A 35 1.33 -9.25 -17.22
CA LYS A 35 2.31 -8.22 -17.60
C LYS A 35 3.41 -8.03 -16.55
N LEU A 36 3.10 -8.13 -15.26
CA LEU A 36 4.05 -8.26 -14.16
C LEU A 36 4.77 -9.62 -14.17
N LYS A 37 4.16 -10.69 -14.69
CA LYS A 37 4.88 -11.97 -14.87
C LYS A 37 6.11 -11.85 -15.78
N ASN A 38 6.12 -10.89 -16.71
CA ASN A 38 7.26 -10.64 -17.58
C ASN A 38 8.23 -9.59 -17.00
N ALA A 39 7.79 -8.74 -16.08
CA ALA A 39 8.61 -7.70 -15.43
C ALA A 39 9.15 -8.10 -14.05
N THR A 40 8.66 -9.20 -13.48
CA THR A 40 8.97 -9.68 -12.13
C THR A 40 9.50 -11.11 -12.18
N ILE A 41 10.64 -11.31 -12.85
CA ILE A 41 11.52 -12.43 -12.51
C ILE A 41 12.44 -11.94 -11.39
N ILE A 42 11.90 -11.83 -10.18
CA ILE A 42 12.72 -11.77 -8.98
C ILE A 42 13.19 -13.21 -8.73
N GLY A 43 14.45 -13.50 -9.03
CA GLY A 43 15.17 -14.66 -8.49
C GLY A 43 14.50 -16.04 -8.57
N GLY A 44 13.75 -16.35 -9.64
CA GLY A 44 13.20 -17.69 -9.87
C GLY A 44 12.02 -18.13 -8.98
N GLN A 45 11.41 -17.24 -8.18
CA GLN A 45 10.22 -17.57 -7.40
C GLN A 45 8.93 -17.12 -8.10
N LYS A 46 8.05 -18.08 -8.40
CA LYS A 46 6.69 -17.83 -8.92
C LYS A 46 5.83 -17.19 -7.84
N ILE A 47 5.58 -15.88 -7.93
CA ILE A 47 4.54 -15.21 -7.14
C ILE A 47 3.18 -15.78 -7.61
N LYS A 48 2.46 -16.46 -6.71
CA LYS A 48 1.15 -17.03 -6.98
C LYS A 48 0.08 -15.95 -6.75
N ASN A 49 -0.54 -15.46 -7.82
CA ASN A 49 -1.70 -14.54 -7.82
C ASN A 49 -3.02 -15.15 -7.26
N ALA A 50 -2.95 -16.22 -6.47
CA ALA A 50 -4.12 -16.97 -6.00
C ALA A 50 -4.76 -16.37 -4.73
N THR A 51 -4.12 -15.39 -4.10
CA THR A 51 -4.46 -14.97 -2.73
C THR A 51 -5.38 -13.75 -2.66
N ILE A 52 -5.67 -13.06 -3.77
CA ILE A 52 -6.27 -11.71 -3.70
C ILE A 52 -7.81 -11.73 -3.73
N ASN A 53 -8.46 -12.41 -4.70
CA ASN A 53 -9.88 -12.14 -4.97
C ASN A 53 -10.92 -12.71 -3.98
N GLY A 54 -10.63 -13.80 -3.26
CA GLY A 54 -11.55 -14.37 -2.25
C GLY A 54 -11.29 -13.89 -0.81
N PHE A 55 -10.13 -13.28 -0.62
CA PHE A 55 -9.55 -12.86 0.65
C PHE A 55 -9.82 -11.37 0.91
N THR A 56 -9.81 -10.55 -0.15
CA THR A 56 -10.19 -9.13 -0.13
C THR A 56 -11.57 -8.92 0.47
N LYS A 57 -12.60 -9.68 0.09
CA LYS A 57 -13.97 -9.41 0.55
C LYS A 57 -14.18 -9.50 2.08
N ARG A 58 -13.52 -10.44 2.77
CA ARG A 58 -13.63 -10.61 4.23
C ARG A 58 -12.89 -9.51 4.99
N VAL A 59 -11.70 -9.14 4.51
CA VAL A 59 -10.88 -8.07 5.08
C VAL A 59 -11.52 -6.71 4.78
N GLU A 60 -12.14 -6.56 3.62
CA GLU A 60 -12.85 -5.36 3.17
C GLU A 60 -13.99 -4.98 4.12
N GLU A 61 -14.89 -5.91 4.46
CA GLU A 61 -15.96 -5.64 5.44
C GLU A 61 -15.42 -5.23 6.82
N LYS A 62 -14.27 -5.80 7.22
CA LYS A 62 -13.59 -5.47 8.48
C LYS A 62 -12.94 -4.07 8.40
N ILE A 63 -12.27 -3.73 7.30
CA ILE A 63 -11.73 -2.39 7.04
C ILE A 63 -12.87 -1.35 7.05
N LEU A 64 -13.99 -1.63 6.37
CA LEU A 64 -15.12 -0.69 6.35
C LEU A 64 -15.66 -0.37 7.75
N LYS A 65 -15.57 -1.30 8.71
CA LYS A 65 -15.91 -1.03 10.11
C LYS A 65 -14.92 -0.08 10.78
N THR A 66 -13.62 -0.19 10.49
CA THR A 66 -12.60 0.69 11.09
C THR A 66 -12.64 2.12 10.54
N LEU A 67 -13.17 2.31 9.32
CA LEU A 67 -13.31 3.62 8.69
C LEU A 67 -14.60 4.36 9.08
N ARG A 68 -15.51 3.73 9.84
CA ARG A 68 -16.80 4.32 10.18
C ARG A 68 -16.67 5.37 11.28
N LEU A 69 -17.07 6.61 10.97
CA LEU A 69 -17.17 7.69 11.97
C LEU A 69 -18.33 7.45 12.95
N THR A 70 -18.14 7.86 14.21
CA THR A 70 -19.26 7.90 15.17
C THR A 70 -20.27 8.99 14.77
N PRO A 71 -21.53 8.91 15.21
CA PRO A 71 -22.52 9.96 14.93
C PRO A 71 -22.07 11.36 15.35
N GLU A 72 -21.37 11.48 16.47
CA GLU A 72 -20.83 12.73 17.00
C GLU A 72 -19.72 13.30 16.09
N LEU A 73 -18.78 12.45 15.66
CA LEU A 73 -17.70 12.82 14.75
C LEU A 73 -18.25 13.21 13.37
N LEU A 74 -19.25 12.48 12.87
CA LEU A 74 -19.91 12.79 11.61
C LEU A 74 -20.61 14.16 11.66
N LYS A 75 -21.34 14.44 12.75
CA LYS A 75 -21.98 15.74 12.96
C LYS A 75 -20.95 16.87 13.04
N SER A 76 -19.85 16.67 13.79
CA SER A 76 -18.75 17.61 13.89
C SER A 76 -18.10 17.89 12.53
N LEU A 77 -17.86 16.84 11.73
CA LEU A 77 -17.34 16.95 10.37
C LEU A 77 -18.28 17.77 9.48
N GLN A 78 -19.59 17.48 9.49
CA GLN A 78 -20.58 18.22 8.71
C GLN A 78 -20.61 19.71 9.06
N GLU A 79 -20.53 20.08 10.35
CA GLU A 79 -20.48 21.49 10.75
C GLU A 79 -19.18 22.19 10.33
N ARG A 80 -18.04 21.47 10.29
CA ARG A 80 -16.78 22.02 9.77
C ARG A 80 -16.85 22.24 8.26
N LEU A 81 -17.39 21.28 7.51
CA LEU A 81 -17.50 21.35 6.06
C LEU A 81 -18.37 22.51 5.58
N LYS A 82 -19.42 22.90 6.34
CA LYS A 82 -20.23 24.10 6.03
C LYS A 82 -19.44 25.40 5.97
N LYS A 83 -18.27 25.46 6.63
CA LYS A 83 -17.41 26.65 6.66
C LYS A 83 -16.44 26.71 5.48
N TRP A 84 -16.32 25.62 4.73
CA TRP A 84 -15.35 25.49 3.66
C TRP A 84 -15.90 26.09 2.37
N ARG A 85 -15.02 26.75 1.62
CA ARG A 85 -15.37 27.27 0.30
C ARG A 85 -14.94 26.26 -0.75
N PRO A 86 -15.79 25.91 -1.73
CA PRO A 86 -15.37 25.08 -2.85
C PRO A 86 -14.23 25.76 -3.61
N ILE A 87 -13.17 25.02 -3.90
CA ILE A 87 -12.09 25.47 -4.77
C ILE A 87 -12.33 24.84 -6.14
N LYS A 88 -12.44 25.67 -7.18
CA LYS A 88 -12.56 25.18 -8.55
C LYS A 88 -11.15 24.94 -9.11
N ASN A 89 -10.87 23.71 -9.51
CA ASN A 89 -9.66 23.39 -10.26
C ASN A 89 -9.93 23.57 -11.75
N ASP A 90 -9.09 24.36 -12.39
CA ASP A 90 -9.13 24.68 -13.81
C ASP A 90 -7.93 24.12 -14.58
N LYS A 91 -6.96 23.55 -13.86
CA LYS A 91 -5.80 22.86 -14.41
C LYS A 91 -5.76 21.46 -13.79
N VAL A 92 -6.08 20.48 -14.62
CA VAL A 92 -5.98 19.05 -14.31
C VAL A 92 -5.04 18.48 -15.35
N GLU A 93 -3.96 17.85 -14.90
CA GLU A 93 -3.03 17.16 -15.77
C GLU A 93 -3.69 15.91 -16.35
N GLU A 94 -3.44 15.59 -17.63
CA GLU A 94 -4.04 14.43 -18.29
C GLU A 94 -3.64 13.11 -17.60
N ALA A 95 -2.42 13.04 -17.08
CA ALA A 95 -1.95 11.89 -16.33
C ALA A 95 -2.62 11.78 -14.95
N GLY A 96 -3.05 12.89 -14.34
CA GLY A 96 -3.51 12.98 -12.95
C GLY A 96 -2.68 13.99 -12.15
N ASP A 97 -3.30 14.61 -11.14
CA ASP A 97 -2.66 15.65 -10.31
C ASP A 97 -1.97 15.08 -9.05
N SER A 98 -2.17 13.79 -8.76
CA SER A 98 -1.59 13.06 -7.64
C SER A 98 -1.13 11.66 -8.04
N ILE A 99 -0.31 11.01 -7.22
CA ILE A 99 0.19 9.65 -7.49
C ILE A 99 -1.00 8.66 -7.61
N GLU A 100 -2.00 8.80 -6.75
CA GLU A 100 -3.18 7.93 -6.73
C GLU A 100 -4.01 8.09 -8.01
N GLU A 101 -4.18 9.33 -8.50
CA GLU A 101 -4.85 9.61 -9.77
C GLU A 101 -4.04 9.09 -10.96
N ILE A 102 -2.72 9.30 -10.97
CA ILE A 102 -1.82 8.79 -12.01
C ILE A 102 -1.89 7.26 -12.09
N ASN A 103 -1.89 6.59 -10.95
CA ASN A 103 -1.96 5.13 -10.87
C ASN A 103 -3.32 4.58 -11.27
N GLU A 104 -4.41 5.24 -10.89
CA GLU A 104 -5.76 4.91 -11.36
C GLU A 104 -5.87 5.08 -12.88
N ASN A 105 -5.46 6.23 -13.42
CA ASN A 105 -5.50 6.52 -14.87
C ASN A 105 -4.60 5.59 -15.67
N SER A 106 -3.49 5.16 -15.07
CA SER A 106 -2.58 4.15 -15.62
C SER A 106 -3.09 2.71 -15.45
N HIS A 107 -4.24 2.51 -14.80
CA HIS A 107 -4.88 1.22 -14.53
C HIS A 107 -4.03 0.27 -13.68
N VAL A 108 -3.17 0.80 -12.82
CA VAL A 108 -2.33 0.03 -11.88
C VAL A 108 -2.76 0.22 -10.42
N GLY A 109 -3.53 1.25 -10.09
CA GLY A 109 -3.89 1.62 -8.71
C GLY A 109 -4.66 0.54 -7.93
N GLU A 110 -5.47 -0.29 -8.60
CA GLU A 110 -6.21 -1.37 -7.94
C GLU A 110 -5.32 -2.55 -7.51
N ASP A 111 -4.20 -2.75 -8.21
CA ASP A 111 -3.22 -3.81 -7.99
C ASP A 111 -2.15 -3.43 -6.94
N LEU A 112 -2.11 -2.14 -6.57
CA LEU A 112 -1.15 -1.57 -5.63
C LEU A 112 -1.79 -1.36 -4.25
N TYR A 113 -1.04 -1.67 -3.20
CA TYR A 113 -1.46 -1.41 -1.83
C TYR A 113 -1.34 0.08 -1.55
N GLN A 114 -2.41 0.70 -1.04
CA GLN A 114 -2.52 2.16 -0.90
C GLN A 114 -2.05 2.85 -2.18
N ALA A 115 -2.59 2.40 -3.31
CA ALA A 115 -2.41 2.96 -4.65
C ALA A 115 -0.98 2.98 -5.25
N ASP A 116 0.11 2.87 -4.50
CA ASP A 116 1.50 3.01 -5.03
C ASP A 116 2.53 2.05 -4.39
N MET A 117 2.14 1.18 -3.47
CA MET A 117 3.07 0.22 -2.86
C MET A 117 2.92 -1.19 -3.41
N ILE A 118 4.06 -1.79 -3.78
CA ILE A 118 4.16 -3.24 -4.00
C ILE A 118 4.63 -3.90 -2.71
N LEU A 119 3.79 -4.81 -2.19
CA LEU A 119 4.10 -5.60 -1.00
C LEU A 119 4.65 -6.98 -1.35
N THR A 120 5.55 -7.50 -0.52
CA THR A 120 5.84 -8.95 -0.51
C THR A 120 4.63 -9.70 0.05
N VAL A 121 4.56 -11.00 -0.21
CA VAL A 121 3.46 -11.86 0.31
C VAL A 121 3.42 -11.78 1.83
N GLU A 122 4.57 -11.80 2.48
CA GLU A 122 4.69 -11.74 3.94
C GLU A 122 4.22 -10.39 4.48
N GLN A 123 4.55 -9.27 3.83
CA GLN A 123 4.06 -7.94 4.23
C GLN A 123 2.53 -7.87 4.13
N ALA A 124 1.95 -8.41 3.06
CA ALA A 124 0.51 -8.45 2.89
C ALA A 124 -0.18 -9.32 3.95
N GLU A 125 0.41 -10.47 4.30
CA GLU A 125 -0.09 -11.36 5.35
C GLU A 125 -0.04 -10.69 6.74
N GLU A 126 1.05 -10.00 7.08
CA GLU A 126 1.19 -9.29 8.36
C GLU A 126 0.17 -8.15 8.52
N ILE A 127 -0.05 -7.36 7.46
CA ILE A 127 -1.04 -6.28 7.47
C ILE A 127 -2.43 -6.84 7.71
N VAL A 128 -2.78 -7.94 7.02
CA VAL A 128 -4.08 -8.57 7.19
C VAL A 128 -4.25 -9.13 8.60
N GLU A 129 -3.25 -9.85 9.12
CA GLU A 129 -3.27 -10.36 10.50
C GLU A 129 -3.48 -9.21 11.50
N GLY A 130 -2.77 -8.09 11.32
CA GLY A 130 -2.92 -6.91 12.18
C GLY A 130 -4.33 -6.32 12.14
N ILE A 131 -4.92 -6.19 10.94
CA ILE A 131 -6.30 -5.69 10.77
C ILE A 131 -7.30 -6.63 11.46
N GLU A 132 -7.13 -7.94 11.30
CA GLU A 132 -8.02 -8.93 11.93
C GLU A 132 -7.94 -8.88 13.46
N GLU A 133 -6.72 -8.83 14.03
CA GLU A 133 -6.50 -8.72 15.48
C GLU A 133 -7.14 -7.44 16.05
N GLN A 134 -6.98 -6.30 15.36
CA GLN A 134 -7.56 -5.03 15.78
C GLN A 134 -9.10 -5.08 15.79
N VAL A 135 -9.70 -5.65 14.75
CA VAL A 135 -11.16 -5.72 14.60
C VAL A 135 -11.78 -6.72 15.58
N ASP A 136 -11.08 -7.81 15.86
CA ASP A 136 -11.55 -8.85 16.78
C ASP A 136 -11.31 -8.47 18.26
N GLY A 137 -10.78 -7.27 18.52
CA GLY A 137 -10.57 -6.71 19.86
C GLY A 137 -9.47 -7.41 20.65
N VAL A 138 -8.61 -8.17 19.97
CA VAL A 138 -7.50 -8.89 20.59
C VAL A 138 -6.33 -7.92 20.76
N SER A 139 -6.32 -7.19 21.88
CA SER A 139 -5.17 -6.35 22.25
C SER A 139 -4.02 -7.23 22.77
N ARG A 140 -3.28 -7.87 21.86
CA ARG A 140 -1.93 -8.36 22.19
C ARG A 140 -0.93 -7.27 21.83
N THR A 141 -0.44 -6.58 22.85
CA THR A 141 0.69 -5.65 22.75
C THR A 141 2.00 -6.40 22.57
N LYS A 142 2.30 -6.84 21.34
CA LYS A 142 3.70 -7.03 20.95
C LYS A 142 4.21 -5.70 20.43
N ARG A 143 5.34 -5.26 21.02
CA ARG A 143 5.90 -3.92 20.81
C ARG A 143 6.60 -3.85 19.44
N GLN A 144 6.48 -2.66 18.85
CA GLN A 144 7.41 -1.96 17.96
C GLN A 144 7.09 -2.00 16.47
N ALA A 145 7.12 -0.80 15.91
CA ALA A 145 7.54 -0.36 14.58
C ALA A 145 7.05 -1.02 13.30
N PHE A 146 7.16 -0.36 12.13
CA PHE A 146 7.28 -1.11 10.86
C PHE A 146 8.68 -1.73 10.80
N LYS A 147 8.87 -2.66 11.73
CA LYS A 147 9.88 -3.67 11.83
C LYS A 147 9.08 -4.94 11.70
N ASP A 148 8.83 -5.34 10.46
CA ASP A 148 8.31 -6.69 10.23
C ASP A 148 9.22 -7.70 10.97
N HIS A 149 8.78 -8.95 11.09
CA HIS A 149 9.60 -9.96 11.78
C HIS A 149 10.99 -10.19 11.12
N ARG A 150 11.27 -9.56 9.98
CA ARG A 150 12.53 -9.63 9.24
C ARG A 150 13.46 -8.45 9.52
N TYR A 151 13.03 -7.40 10.22
CA TYR A 151 13.92 -6.31 10.61
C TYR A 151 15.18 -6.83 11.34
N PRO A 152 16.38 -6.28 11.05
CA PRO A 152 16.66 -5.17 10.12
C PRO A 152 16.92 -5.60 8.67
N ARG A 153 16.64 -6.84 8.25
CA ARG A 153 16.99 -7.34 6.90
C ARG A 153 16.36 -6.54 5.76
N MET A 154 15.20 -5.95 6.00
CA MET A 154 14.48 -5.11 5.02
C MET A 154 15.00 -3.67 4.96
N THR A 155 16.07 -3.34 5.71
CA THR A 155 16.69 -2.01 5.69
C THR A 155 17.96 -2.01 4.84
N TRP A 156 18.24 -0.86 4.22
CA TRP A 156 19.46 -0.64 3.45
C TRP A 156 20.62 -0.28 4.40
N SER A 157 21.36 -1.29 4.87
CA SER A 157 22.43 -1.10 5.86
C SER A 157 23.70 -0.43 5.30
N GLU A 158 24.01 -0.64 4.01
CA GLU A 158 25.23 -0.14 3.35
C GLU A 158 24.93 0.97 2.33
N GLY A 159 23.82 1.68 2.51
CA GLY A 159 23.27 2.60 1.51
C GLY A 159 22.46 1.90 0.43
N VAL A 160 21.88 2.71 -0.46
CA VAL A 160 20.97 2.26 -1.51
C VAL A 160 21.71 2.24 -2.84
N ASN A 161 21.89 1.06 -3.42
CA ASN A 161 22.37 0.96 -4.79
C ASN A 161 21.21 1.13 -5.76
N TYR A 162 21.41 1.84 -6.85
CA TYR A 162 20.42 1.98 -7.91
C TYR A 162 21.06 1.99 -9.29
N TYR A 163 20.25 1.84 -10.33
CA TYR A 163 20.64 2.17 -11.70
C TYR A 163 19.40 2.51 -12.52
N PHE A 164 19.60 3.11 -13.69
CA PHE A 164 18.50 3.45 -14.59
C PHE A 164 18.39 2.44 -15.73
N HIS A 165 17.18 1.94 -15.96
CA HIS A 165 16.87 1.21 -17.18
C HIS A 165 17.05 2.11 -18.41
N ASP A 166 17.36 1.52 -19.57
CA ASP A 166 17.64 2.26 -20.81
C ASP A 166 16.46 3.12 -21.27
N SER A 167 15.23 2.75 -20.90
CA SER A 167 14.02 3.53 -21.21
C SER A 167 13.83 4.77 -20.33
N ALA A 168 14.59 4.94 -19.25
CA ALA A 168 14.46 6.11 -18.37
C ALA A 168 14.93 7.39 -19.07
N SER A 169 14.01 8.35 -19.23
CA SER A 169 14.27 9.66 -19.85
C SER A 169 15.22 10.52 -18.99
N LYS A 170 15.69 11.63 -19.56
CA LYS A 170 16.54 12.58 -18.83
C LYS A 170 15.80 13.20 -17.65
N GLU A 171 14.50 13.41 -17.80
CA GLU A 171 13.59 13.99 -16.82
C GLU A 171 13.43 13.03 -15.64
N VAL A 172 13.11 11.76 -15.90
CA VAL A 172 13.02 10.70 -14.86
C VAL A 172 14.34 10.54 -14.11
N ARG A 173 15.47 10.47 -14.84
CA ARG A 173 16.81 10.39 -14.23
C ARG A 173 17.08 11.59 -13.32
N SER A 174 16.79 12.79 -13.81
CA SER A 174 16.96 14.04 -13.06
C SER A 174 16.08 14.10 -11.81
N ALA A 175 14.81 13.69 -11.92
CA ALA A 175 13.86 13.64 -10.81
C ALA A 175 14.34 12.69 -9.71
N PHE A 176 14.71 11.46 -10.07
CA PHE A 176 15.23 10.47 -9.13
C PHE A 176 16.51 10.95 -8.43
N ILE A 177 17.50 11.45 -9.17
CA ILE A 177 18.75 11.96 -8.58
C ILE A 177 18.48 13.11 -7.61
N LYS A 178 17.58 14.03 -7.96
CA LYS A 178 17.22 15.15 -7.07
C LYS A 178 16.45 14.66 -5.84
N GLY A 179 15.54 13.70 -5.99
CA GLY A 179 14.82 13.10 -4.89
C GLY A 179 15.74 12.36 -3.92
N ALA A 180 16.67 11.56 -4.43
CA ALA A 180 17.70 10.88 -3.64
C ALA A 180 18.54 11.90 -2.86
N LYS A 181 18.96 13.00 -3.50
CA LYS A 181 19.71 14.07 -2.84
C LYS A 181 18.95 14.77 -1.71
N LEU A 182 17.61 14.83 -1.75
CA LEU A 182 16.84 15.35 -0.63
C LEU A 182 16.98 14.44 0.59
N TRP A 183 16.93 13.11 0.39
CA TRP A 183 17.17 12.15 1.45
C TRP A 183 18.61 12.18 1.96
N GLU A 184 19.62 12.25 1.08
CA GLU A 184 21.04 12.33 1.47
C GLU A 184 21.37 13.60 2.25
N LYS A 185 20.67 14.71 1.97
CA LYS A 185 20.92 15.99 2.62
C LYS A 185 20.51 15.97 4.09
N ASP A 186 19.37 15.37 4.40
CA ASP A 186 18.73 15.46 5.71
C ASP A 186 18.80 14.14 6.50
N THR A 187 19.46 13.10 5.96
CA THR A 187 19.68 11.79 6.60
C THR A 187 21.11 11.28 6.41
N CYS A 188 21.45 10.15 7.05
CA CYS A 188 22.72 9.46 6.82
C CYS A 188 22.68 8.42 5.69
N ILE A 189 21.56 8.32 4.97
CA ILE A 189 21.40 7.37 3.86
C ILE A 189 22.18 7.91 2.66
N ASN A 190 22.96 7.03 2.03
CA ASN A 190 23.70 7.34 0.81
C ASN A 190 23.12 6.55 -0.37
N PHE A 191 23.13 7.17 -1.55
CA PHE A 191 22.72 6.53 -2.79
C PHE A 191 23.92 6.39 -3.73
N ALA A 192 24.07 5.21 -4.33
CA ALA A 192 25.16 4.92 -5.26
C ALA A 192 24.63 4.29 -6.54
N GLU A 193 25.01 4.85 -7.69
CA GLU A 193 24.69 4.23 -8.98
C GLU A 193 25.60 3.01 -9.20
N ASN A 194 25.03 1.80 -9.13
CA ASN A 194 25.74 0.54 -9.25
C ASN A 194 24.82 -0.57 -9.78
N SER A 195 24.85 -0.80 -11.09
CA SER A 195 24.07 -1.84 -11.76
C SER A 195 24.56 -3.27 -11.46
N LEU A 196 25.72 -3.44 -10.82
CA LEU A 196 26.30 -4.75 -10.48
C LEU A 196 26.04 -5.16 -9.02
N ALA A 197 25.54 -4.25 -8.18
CA ALA A 197 25.24 -4.56 -6.78
C ALA A 197 24.14 -5.64 -6.67
N THR A 198 24.30 -6.58 -5.74
CA THR A 198 23.31 -7.67 -5.56
C THR A 198 21.94 -7.12 -5.18
N ASP A 199 21.89 -6.30 -4.13
CA ASP A 199 20.69 -5.58 -3.72
C ASP A 199 20.71 -4.19 -4.37
N ARG A 200 19.77 -3.90 -5.26
CA ARG A 200 19.71 -2.63 -6.00
C ARG A 200 18.31 -2.27 -6.47
N ILE A 201 18.08 -0.99 -6.71
CA ILE A 201 16.86 -0.48 -7.32
C ILE A 201 17.08 -0.27 -8.83
N MET A 202 16.25 -0.89 -9.67
CA MET A 202 16.13 -0.50 -11.08
C MET A 202 15.06 0.59 -11.22
N VAL A 203 15.47 1.80 -11.61
CA VAL A 203 14.57 2.93 -11.87
C VAL A 203 14.19 2.94 -13.35
N PHE A 204 12.89 2.93 -13.64
CA PHE A 204 12.37 2.78 -15.00
C PHE A 204 10.96 3.37 -15.15
N PRO A 205 10.60 3.90 -16.34
CA PRO A 205 9.30 4.51 -16.58
C PRO A 205 8.28 3.46 -17.06
N GLN A 206 7.70 2.70 -16.13
CA GLN A 206 6.54 1.84 -16.41
C GLN A 206 5.23 2.64 -16.22
N GLN A 207 4.08 1.97 -16.25
CA GLN A 207 2.77 2.54 -15.92
C GLN A 207 2.71 2.86 -14.42
N GLY A 208 2.37 4.10 -14.09
CA GLY A 208 2.23 4.60 -12.72
C GLY A 208 3.53 5.04 -12.03
N CYS A 209 3.37 5.55 -10.81
CA CYS A 209 4.41 5.85 -9.83
C CYS A 209 4.27 4.84 -8.69
N TRP A 210 5.28 4.02 -8.44
CA TRP A 210 5.21 3.03 -7.37
C TRP A 210 6.59 2.48 -7.00
N SER A 211 6.68 1.92 -5.80
CA SER A 211 7.87 1.25 -5.31
C SER A 211 7.51 0.06 -4.41
N PHE A 212 8.49 -0.84 -4.23
CA PHE A 212 8.46 -1.76 -3.09
C PHE A 212 8.67 -1.01 -1.78
N VAL A 213 8.17 -1.58 -0.69
CA VAL A 213 8.39 -1.05 0.67
C VAL A 213 9.63 -1.69 1.29
N GLY A 214 10.70 -0.90 1.44
CA GLY A 214 11.99 -1.34 1.98
C GLY A 214 12.84 -2.14 0.99
N LYS A 215 13.94 -2.71 1.51
CA LYS A 215 14.85 -3.59 0.76
C LYS A 215 14.28 -5.02 0.71
N VAL A 216 13.73 -5.44 -0.42
CA VAL A 216 13.17 -6.80 -0.57
C VAL A 216 14.23 -7.86 -0.87
N GLY A 217 15.42 -7.43 -1.28
CA GLY A 217 16.56 -8.28 -1.65
C GLY A 217 16.64 -8.53 -3.16
N GLY A 218 17.86 -8.60 -3.68
CA GLY A 218 18.09 -8.66 -5.13
C GLY A 218 17.80 -7.34 -5.83
N GLU A 219 17.56 -7.41 -7.14
CA GLU A 219 17.06 -6.27 -7.91
C GLU A 219 15.57 -6.06 -7.65
N GLN A 220 15.19 -4.83 -7.29
CA GLN A 220 13.80 -4.41 -7.10
C GLN A 220 13.47 -3.20 -7.96
N ASN A 221 12.23 -3.11 -8.40
CA ASN A 221 11.79 -2.10 -9.36
C ASN A 221 11.23 -0.86 -8.65
N LEU A 222 11.51 0.32 -9.19
CA LEU A 222 10.84 1.57 -8.81
C LEU A 222 10.37 2.28 -10.08
N SER A 223 9.06 2.50 -10.19
CA SER A 223 8.46 3.09 -11.37
C SER A 223 8.31 4.59 -11.23
N LEU A 224 8.82 5.31 -12.24
CA LEU A 224 8.53 6.72 -12.46
C LEU A 224 8.00 6.87 -13.88
N GLY A 225 6.73 6.49 -14.05
CA GLY A 225 6.00 6.55 -15.31
C GLY A 225 5.65 7.94 -15.81
N ALA A 226 4.74 7.99 -16.79
CA ALA A 226 4.18 9.25 -17.27
C ALA A 226 3.46 9.99 -16.14
N GLY A 227 3.82 11.26 -15.90
CA GLY A 227 3.32 12.07 -14.78
C GLY A 227 4.12 11.96 -13.48
N CYS A 228 5.11 11.05 -13.41
CA CYS A 228 5.88 10.78 -12.19
C CYS A 228 7.27 11.43 -12.15
N ASP A 229 7.61 12.28 -13.12
CA ASP A 229 8.93 12.90 -13.29
C ASP A 229 9.14 14.17 -12.44
N SER A 230 8.28 14.38 -11.43
CA SER A 230 8.47 15.41 -10.43
C SER A 230 9.48 14.97 -9.35
N VAL A 231 10.24 15.92 -8.81
CA VAL A 231 11.19 15.64 -7.70
C VAL A 231 10.45 15.16 -6.45
N ALA A 232 9.25 15.67 -6.19
CA ALA A 232 8.45 15.29 -5.04
C ALA A 232 7.96 13.83 -5.18
N THR A 233 7.45 13.45 -6.35
CA THR A 233 7.03 12.07 -6.64
C THR A 233 8.23 11.12 -6.52
N ALA A 234 9.37 11.45 -7.12
CA ALA A 234 10.55 10.60 -7.00
C ALA A 234 11.03 10.44 -5.55
N ALA A 235 11.02 11.52 -4.76
CA ALA A 235 11.39 11.46 -3.35
C ALA A 235 10.38 10.64 -2.51
N HIS A 236 9.09 10.69 -2.84
CA HIS A 236 8.04 9.86 -2.24
C HIS A 236 8.30 8.36 -2.50
N GLU A 237 8.49 7.97 -3.76
CA GLU A 237 8.76 6.57 -4.13
C GLU A 237 10.08 6.05 -3.53
N ILE A 238 11.10 6.91 -3.43
CA ILE A 238 12.32 6.59 -2.69
C ILE A 238 12.01 6.37 -1.20
N GLY A 239 11.11 7.16 -0.60
CA GLY A 239 10.63 6.96 0.76
C GLY A 239 10.05 5.55 0.98
N HIS A 240 9.23 5.06 0.06
CA HIS A 240 8.77 3.68 0.07
C HIS A 240 9.92 2.69 -0.03
N ALA A 241 10.85 2.86 -0.98
CA ALA A 241 12.02 1.99 -1.11
C ALA A 241 12.90 1.95 0.16
N LEU A 242 12.89 3.02 0.96
CA LEU A 242 13.57 3.09 2.26
C LEU A 242 12.79 2.42 3.40
N GLY A 243 11.53 2.06 3.17
CA GLY A 243 10.67 1.35 4.11
C GLY A 243 9.61 2.22 4.78
N LEU A 244 9.35 3.43 4.27
CA LEU A 244 8.29 4.29 4.78
C LEU A 244 6.94 3.89 4.18
N LEU A 245 5.97 3.73 5.07
CA LEU A 245 4.55 3.68 4.70
C LEU A 245 3.98 5.10 4.69
N HIS A 246 2.75 5.21 4.24
CA HIS A 246 2.05 6.48 4.24
C HIS A 246 1.81 7.06 5.63
N THR A 247 1.86 8.39 5.74
CA THR A 247 1.59 9.09 7.01
C THR A 247 0.12 9.02 7.39
N MET A 248 -0.81 9.08 6.41
CA MET A 248 -2.24 8.94 6.67
C MET A 248 -2.68 7.50 6.96
N SER A 249 -1.77 6.52 6.93
CA SER A 249 -2.05 5.17 7.39
C SER A 249 -1.57 4.92 8.82
N ARG A 250 -0.90 5.88 9.49
CA ARG A 250 -0.49 5.72 10.90
C ARG A 250 -1.62 5.22 11.80
N TYR A 251 -1.26 4.39 12.78
CA TYR A 251 -2.24 3.82 13.72
C TYR A 251 -2.99 4.89 14.54
N ASP A 252 -2.34 6.03 14.79
CA ASP A 252 -2.84 7.18 15.56
C ASP A 252 -3.44 8.30 14.69
N ARG A 253 -3.56 8.13 13.37
CA ARG A 253 -4.00 9.22 12.47
C ARG A 253 -5.32 9.89 12.87
N ASP A 254 -6.24 9.12 13.48
CA ASP A 254 -7.61 9.59 13.74
C ASP A 254 -7.62 10.62 14.89
N ASP A 255 -6.51 10.77 15.61
CA ASP A 255 -6.28 11.86 16.56
C ASP A 255 -5.94 13.20 15.86
N TYR A 256 -5.61 13.16 14.56
CA TYR A 256 -5.07 14.29 13.80
C TYR A 256 -5.90 14.66 12.56
N ILE A 257 -6.47 13.66 11.87
CA ILE A 257 -7.28 13.84 10.67
C ILE A 257 -8.64 13.15 10.82
N THR A 258 -9.64 13.64 10.07
CA THR A 258 -10.94 12.97 9.96
C THR A 258 -11.13 12.50 8.53
N LEU A 259 -11.25 11.19 8.34
CA LEU A 259 -11.53 10.63 7.03
C LEU A 259 -13.02 10.78 6.69
N ASN A 260 -13.35 11.61 5.69
CA ASN A 260 -14.72 11.71 5.18
C ASN A 260 -15.02 10.58 4.19
N THR A 261 -15.38 9.40 4.71
CA THR A 261 -15.63 8.21 3.88
C THR A 261 -16.75 8.35 2.86
N VAL A 262 -17.67 9.29 3.04
CA VAL A 262 -18.74 9.59 2.07
C VAL A 262 -18.18 10.20 0.78
N ASN A 263 -17.03 10.86 0.85
CA ASN A 263 -16.36 11.48 -0.31
C ASN A 263 -15.32 10.56 -0.95
N ILE A 264 -15.21 9.31 -0.52
CA ILE A 264 -14.24 8.35 -1.06
C ILE A 264 -14.98 7.44 -2.05
N LYS A 265 -14.41 7.23 -3.24
CA LYS A 265 -14.91 6.23 -4.19
C LYS A 265 -14.94 4.86 -3.49
N ALA A 266 -16.03 4.11 -3.65
CA ALA A 266 -16.23 2.85 -2.91
C ALA A 266 -15.02 1.90 -3.04
N ASP A 267 -14.48 1.76 -4.25
CA ASP A 267 -13.34 0.87 -4.54
C ASP A 267 -12.01 1.38 -3.96
N TRP A 268 -11.96 2.64 -3.51
CA TRP A 268 -10.77 3.27 -2.91
C TRP A 268 -10.77 3.18 -1.38
N LEU A 269 -11.86 2.77 -0.73
CA LEU A 269 -11.95 2.74 0.73
C LEU A 269 -10.83 1.89 1.36
N LYS A 270 -10.43 0.80 0.71
CA LYS A 270 -9.31 -0.05 1.14
C LYS A 270 -7.97 0.68 1.20
N GLN A 271 -7.75 1.73 0.40
CA GLN A 271 -6.50 2.50 0.38
C GLN A 271 -6.33 3.39 1.62
N PHE A 272 -7.39 3.57 2.41
CA PHE A 272 -7.37 4.35 3.64
C PHE A 272 -7.37 3.47 4.89
N ASN A 273 -7.03 2.18 4.80
CA ASN A 273 -6.85 1.36 5.99
C ASN A 273 -5.73 1.93 6.88
N LYS A 274 -5.86 1.75 8.19
CA LYS A 274 -4.78 2.07 9.13
C LYS A 274 -3.83 0.91 9.24
N GLU A 275 -2.56 1.24 9.38
CA GLU A 275 -1.57 0.39 9.99
C GLU A 275 -1.88 0.20 11.48
N THR A 276 -1.29 -0.84 12.04
CA THR A 276 -1.42 -1.16 13.46
C THR A 276 -0.14 -0.80 14.19
N PRO A 277 -0.14 -0.71 15.53
CA PRO A 277 1.10 -0.56 16.30
C PRO A 277 2.12 -1.70 16.09
N LYS A 278 1.74 -2.81 15.44
CA LYS A 278 2.61 -3.93 15.04
C LYS A 278 3.27 -3.69 13.69
N THR A 279 2.64 -2.91 12.81
CA THR A 279 3.10 -2.63 11.44
C THR A 279 3.48 -1.15 11.26
N ASN A 280 3.56 -0.35 12.32
CA ASN A 280 3.93 1.05 12.20
C ASN A 280 4.55 1.57 13.50
N ASP A 281 5.75 2.19 13.40
CA ASP A 281 6.32 3.00 14.48
C ASP A 281 6.18 4.45 14.07
N ASN A 282 5.80 5.25 15.04
CA ASN A 282 5.90 6.68 14.91
C ASN A 282 7.24 7.20 15.44
N TYR A 283 8.07 6.36 16.06
CA TYR A 283 9.35 6.74 16.68
C TYR A 283 9.21 7.86 17.73
N GLY A 284 8.04 7.94 18.35
CA GLY A 284 7.67 9.04 19.26
C GLY A 284 7.46 10.39 18.57
N MET A 285 7.45 10.44 17.23
CA MET A 285 7.21 11.65 16.45
C MET A 285 5.71 11.95 16.36
N THR A 286 5.37 13.24 16.45
CA THR A 286 4.01 13.73 16.21
C THR A 286 3.60 13.54 14.75
N TYR A 287 2.31 13.66 14.46
CA TYR A 287 1.81 13.59 13.09
C TYR A 287 2.27 14.79 12.26
N ASP A 288 2.78 14.55 11.05
CA ASP A 288 3.24 15.60 10.13
C ASP A 288 2.30 15.70 8.93
N TYR A 289 1.49 16.75 8.90
CA TYR A 289 0.58 17.05 7.79
C TYR A 289 1.31 17.44 6.49
N GLY A 290 2.57 17.89 6.60
CA GLY A 290 3.41 18.27 5.46
C GLY A 290 4.36 17.16 5.02
N SER A 291 4.24 15.96 5.59
CA SER A 291 5.06 14.81 5.23
C SER A 291 4.92 14.49 3.75
N ILE A 292 6.04 14.24 3.09
CA ILE A 292 6.04 13.82 1.68
C ILE A 292 5.30 12.49 1.48
N MET A 293 5.18 11.68 2.53
CA MET A 293 4.45 10.41 2.54
C MET A 293 2.97 10.56 2.93
N HIS A 294 2.46 11.78 3.08
CA HIS A 294 1.05 12.01 3.39
C HIS A 294 0.26 12.23 2.09
N TYR A 295 -0.84 11.50 1.90
CA TYR A 295 -1.78 11.79 0.82
C TYR A 295 -2.23 13.24 0.85
N GLY A 296 -2.27 13.89 -0.30
CA GLY A 296 -2.88 15.21 -0.40
C GLY A 296 -4.33 15.17 0.09
N GLY A 297 -4.80 16.26 0.71
CA GLY A 297 -6.23 16.49 0.77
C GLY A 297 -6.73 16.65 -0.66
N THR A 298 -7.35 15.62 -1.21
CA THR A 298 -7.93 15.70 -2.55
C THR A 298 -9.09 16.70 -2.52
N ARG A 299 -9.17 17.48 -3.61
CA ARG A 299 -9.85 18.77 -3.67
C ARG A 299 -11.36 18.64 -3.85
#